data_AF-A0A534D1X9-F1
#
_entry.id   AF-A0A534D1X9-F1
#
_cell.length_a   1.000
_cell.length_b   1.000
_cell.length_c   1.000
_cell.angle_alpha   90.00
_cell.angle_beta   90.00
_cell.angle_gamma   90.00
#
_symmetry.space_group_name_H-M   'P 1'
#
loop_
_entity.id
_entity.type
_entity.pdbx_description
1 polymer ?
#
loop_
_entity_poly.entity_id
_entity_poly.type
_entity_poly.pdbx_seq_one_letter_code
_entity_poly.pdbx_strand_id
1 'polypeptide(L)'
;MSRARAVSCSSSALSRSRRSRTVASARCCISAPSALPLARNSASASLTSERSSSASFPASSVSVMAFFLGLKAPPGFTHIRTETARLALPAALLSRKSASMNAPVPNPLLELRKLGESVWLDDISRRMLQDGSLARLIREDGVAGLTSNPAIFAHSMMSDSHYAQPIAQLLPTISSSIALYEELAIEDLRAAAALLRPLHDATSGGDGLVSMEVAPHLAYDGPGSFAEAQRLWQRLRLPNALIKIPGTETALPV
;
A
#
# COMPACT_ATOMS: atom_id res chain seq x y z
N MET A 1 1.17 50.79 -37.86
CA MET A 1 0.66 51.49 -39.07
C MET A 1 -0.54 50.69 -39.59
N SER A 2 -1.67 51.39 -39.81
CA SER A 2 -3.01 51.01 -40.33
C SER A 2 -3.43 49.53 -40.40
N ARG A 3 -4.41 49.06 -39.60
CA ARG A 3 -5.88 49.28 -39.63
C ARG A 3 -6.61 48.57 -40.79
N ALA A 4 -7.25 47.44 -40.48
CA ALA A 4 -8.37 46.87 -41.22
C ALA A 4 -9.69 47.48 -40.70
N ARG A 5 -10.55 47.92 -41.64
CA ARG A 5 -11.87 48.51 -41.37
C ARG A 5 -12.95 47.43 -41.24
N ALA A 6 -13.82 47.62 -40.26
CA ALA A 6 -15.13 46.99 -40.16
C ALA A 6 -16.15 47.67 -41.10
N VAL A 7 -17.18 46.92 -41.51
CA VAL A 7 -18.51 47.45 -41.86
C VAL A 7 -19.57 46.49 -41.31
N SER A 8 -20.55 47.08 -40.62
CA SER A 8 -21.76 46.49 -40.04
C SER A 8 -22.98 46.91 -40.85
N CYS A 9 -24.09 46.15 -40.78
CA CYS A 9 -25.47 46.62 -40.49
C CYS A 9 -26.46 45.45 -40.69
N SER A 10 -27.24 45.05 -39.67
CA SER A 10 -28.60 45.54 -39.32
C SER A 10 -29.69 45.03 -40.26
N SER A 11 -30.92 44.70 -39.86
CA SER A 11 -31.62 44.55 -38.58
C SER A 11 -33.04 44.06 -38.93
N SER A 12 -33.82 43.71 -37.90
CA SER A 12 -35.30 43.65 -37.83
C SER A 12 -35.98 42.33 -38.20
N ALA A 13 -37.11 41.92 -37.64
CA ALA A 13 -37.83 42.14 -36.36
C ALA A 13 -39.08 41.21 -36.42
N LEU A 14 -39.90 41.20 -35.35
CA LEU A 14 -41.20 40.51 -35.16
C LEU A 14 -41.11 39.04 -34.71
N SER A 15 -41.91 38.53 -33.76
CA SER A 15 -43.04 39.05 -32.96
C SER A 15 -43.36 38.05 -31.83
N ARG A 16 -43.99 38.55 -30.76
CA ARG A 16 -44.34 37.93 -29.46
C ARG A 16 -45.47 36.89 -29.53
N SER A 17 -45.52 35.99 -28.51
CA SER A 17 -46.72 35.68 -27.66
C SER A 17 -46.39 34.57 -26.65
N ARG A 18 -46.14 34.80 -25.34
CA ARG A 18 -47.03 34.98 -24.16
C ARG A 18 -47.96 33.80 -23.79
N ARG A 19 -47.69 33.15 -22.63
CA ARG A 19 -48.56 32.76 -21.47
C ARG A 19 -47.92 31.55 -20.76
N SER A 20 -47.31 31.63 -19.56
CA SER A 20 -47.84 31.79 -18.19
C SER A 20 -48.90 30.76 -17.75
N ARG A 21 -48.53 29.83 -16.87
CA ARG A 21 -49.36 29.28 -15.77
C ARG A 21 -48.46 28.81 -14.62
N THR A 22 -49.00 28.95 -13.42
CA THR A 22 -48.35 28.97 -12.10
C THR A 22 -49.02 27.92 -11.18
N VAL A 23 -48.41 27.66 -10.01
CA VAL A 23 -48.94 27.00 -8.78
C VAL A 23 -48.91 25.45 -8.80
N ALA A 24 -48.49 24.66 -7.79
CA ALA A 24 -48.42 24.72 -6.31
C ALA A 24 -47.20 23.89 -5.81
N SER A 25 -46.41 24.22 -4.77
CA SER A 25 -46.65 24.20 -3.30
C SER A 25 -47.38 22.96 -2.74
N ALA A 26 -46.64 22.09 -2.06
CA ALA A 26 -47.15 21.23 -0.99
C ALA A 26 -46.08 21.06 0.10
N ARG A 27 -46.32 21.69 1.26
CA ARG A 27 -45.72 21.35 2.56
C ARG A 27 -46.50 20.17 3.14
N CYS A 28 -45.81 19.25 3.80
CA CYS A 28 -46.40 18.47 4.88
C CYS A 28 -45.36 18.31 6.00
N CYS A 29 -45.75 18.74 7.19
CA CYS A 29 -45.05 18.56 8.47
C CYS A 29 -45.74 17.42 9.24
N ILE A 30 -45.14 17.05 10.39
CA ILE A 30 -45.59 16.13 11.48
C ILE A 30 -44.76 14.83 11.45
N SER A 31 -44.14 14.29 12.51
CA SER A 31 -43.73 14.68 13.88
C SER A 31 -42.91 13.49 14.43
N ALA A 32 -41.94 13.74 15.28
CA ALA A 32 -41.22 12.72 16.08
C ALA A 32 -42.12 12.08 17.16
N PRO A 33 -41.67 10.99 17.81
CA PRO A 33 -41.41 11.09 19.25
C PRO A 33 -40.12 10.40 19.75
N SER A 34 -39.39 11.16 20.57
CA SER A 34 -38.73 10.86 21.86
C SER A 34 -38.32 9.43 22.30
N ALA A 35 -37.03 9.38 22.70
CA ALA A 35 -36.48 8.95 23.99
C ALA A 35 -36.14 7.47 24.29
N LEU A 36 -34.88 7.33 24.72
CA LEU A 36 -34.15 6.21 25.33
C LEU A 36 -34.83 5.58 26.56
N PRO A 37 -34.31 4.42 27.02
CA PRO A 37 -33.55 4.50 28.27
C PRO A 37 -32.18 3.83 28.25
N LEU A 38 -31.34 4.36 29.14
CA LEU A 38 -30.02 3.90 29.57
C LEU A 38 -30.06 2.49 30.18
N ALA A 39 -29.03 1.69 29.90
CA ALA A 39 -28.50 0.73 30.85
C ALA A 39 -26.97 0.89 30.92
N ARG A 40 -26.51 1.19 32.14
CA ARG A 40 -25.11 1.33 32.56
C ARG A 40 -24.64 0.04 33.23
N ASN A 41 -23.31 -0.08 33.33
CA ASN A 41 -22.48 -0.93 34.20
C ASN A 41 -22.12 -2.30 33.61
N SER A 42 -20.89 -2.81 33.72
CA SER A 42 -19.65 -2.30 34.31
C SER A 42 -18.51 -3.25 33.95
N ALA A 43 -17.29 -2.72 33.97
CA ALA A 43 -16.02 -3.36 33.68
C ALA A 43 -15.73 -4.70 34.39
N SER A 44 -14.92 -5.52 33.72
CA SER A 44 -13.74 -6.12 34.33
C SER A 44 -12.72 -6.50 33.25
N ALA A 45 -11.61 -5.76 33.23
CA ALA A 45 -10.39 -6.14 32.56
C ALA A 45 -9.78 -7.35 33.29
N SER A 46 -9.35 -8.37 32.54
CA SER A 46 -8.47 -9.41 33.03
C SER A 46 -7.25 -9.48 32.13
N LEU A 47 -6.13 -9.07 32.71
CA LEU A 47 -4.79 -9.15 32.16
C LEU A 47 -4.41 -10.62 31.96
N THR A 48 -4.17 -11.02 30.72
CA THR A 48 -3.37 -12.22 30.43
C THR A 48 -2.11 -11.78 29.70
N SER A 49 -1.03 -11.72 30.48
CA SER A 49 0.36 -11.70 30.02
C SER A 49 0.59 -12.86 29.07
N GLU A 50 0.75 -12.57 27.77
CA GLU A 50 1.32 -13.53 26.84
C GLU A 50 2.82 -13.29 26.69
N ARG A 51 3.52 -14.41 26.84
CA ARG A 51 4.90 -14.57 27.17
C ARG A 51 5.71 -14.63 25.88
N SER A 52 6.48 -13.58 25.60
CA SER A 52 7.49 -13.57 24.56
C SER A 52 8.43 -14.76 24.72
N SER A 53 8.37 -15.71 23.78
CA SER A 53 9.28 -16.85 23.72
C SER A 53 10.30 -16.59 22.62
N SER A 54 11.38 -15.90 22.98
CA SER A 54 12.60 -15.81 22.17
C SER A 54 13.38 -17.11 22.30
N ALA A 55 13.47 -17.89 21.22
CA ALA A 55 14.35 -19.04 21.12
C ALA A 55 15.79 -18.57 20.88
N SER A 56 16.61 -18.66 21.93
CA SER A 56 18.07 -18.49 21.86
C SER A 56 18.72 -19.83 21.53
N PHE A 57 19.46 -19.90 20.42
CA PHE A 57 20.37 -21.02 20.13
C PHE A 57 21.80 -20.67 20.61
N PRO A 58 22.55 -21.62 21.18
CA PRO A 58 23.83 -21.34 21.81
C PRO A 58 24.95 -21.17 20.78
N ALA A 59 25.73 -20.10 20.94
CA ALA A 59 27.01 -19.91 20.29
C ALA A 59 28.06 -20.81 20.96
N SER A 60 28.45 -21.89 20.30
CA SER A 60 29.60 -22.70 20.69
C SER A 60 30.90 -22.05 20.20
N SER A 61 31.71 -21.68 21.18
CA SER A 61 33.09 -21.21 21.12
C SER A 61 34.03 -22.19 20.44
N VAL A 62 34.81 -21.74 19.45
CA VAL A 62 36.17 -22.25 19.18
C VAL A 62 37.01 -21.09 18.65
N SER A 63 37.78 -20.46 19.54
CA SER A 63 38.87 -19.55 19.18
C SER A 63 40.14 -20.39 18.99
N VAL A 64 40.61 -20.54 17.76
CA VAL A 64 41.91 -21.17 17.45
C VAL A 64 42.97 -20.07 17.50
N MET A 65 43.58 -19.91 18.67
CA MET A 65 44.83 -19.15 18.83
C MET A 65 46.00 -20.00 18.34
N ALA A 66 46.59 -19.60 17.20
CA ALA A 66 47.83 -20.17 16.70
C ALA A 66 49.01 -19.64 17.51
N PHE A 67 49.49 -20.43 18.47
CA PHE A 67 50.73 -20.19 19.20
C PHE A 67 51.87 -20.97 18.54
N PHE A 68 52.70 -20.29 17.75
CA PHE A 68 53.96 -20.84 17.25
C PHE A 68 55.07 -20.54 18.25
N LEU A 69 55.45 -21.54 19.06
CA LEU A 69 56.74 -21.56 19.74
C LEU A 69 57.44 -22.89 19.49
N GLY A 70 58.69 -22.77 19.06
CA GLY A 70 59.49 -23.86 18.49
C GLY A 70 59.77 -25.00 19.46
N LEU A 71 59.61 -26.22 18.95
CA LEU A 71 60.26 -27.41 19.44
C LEU A 71 60.86 -28.18 18.26
N LYS A 72 62.12 -28.57 18.45
CA LYS A 72 63.02 -29.21 17.50
C LYS A 72 62.65 -30.69 17.39
N ALA A 73 62.39 -31.20 16.18
CA ALA A 73 62.08 -32.62 15.97
C ALA A 73 63.36 -33.49 16.06
N PRO A 74 63.33 -34.66 16.74
CA PRO A 74 64.45 -35.61 16.75
C PRO A 74 64.50 -36.46 15.46
N PRO A 75 65.67 -36.98 15.06
CA PRO A 75 65.83 -37.69 13.80
C PRO A 75 65.49 -39.18 13.94
N GLY A 76 64.85 -39.71 12.90
CA GLY A 76 64.78 -41.15 12.64
C GLY A 76 63.44 -41.78 12.98
N PHE A 77 62.50 -41.77 12.03
CA PHE A 77 61.59 -42.89 11.81
C PHE A 77 61.17 -42.93 10.35
N THR A 78 61.40 -44.09 9.73
CA THR A 78 61.18 -44.40 8.32
C THR A 78 59.73 -44.81 8.05
N HIS A 79 59.26 -44.48 6.85
CA HIS A 79 58.11 -45.05 6.14
C HIS A 79 56.73 -45.13 6.84
N ILE A 80 55.87 -44.16 6.51
CA ILE A 80 54.45 -44.45 6.23
C ILE A 80 54.13 -43.83 4.86
N ARG A 81 53.84 -44.67 3.87
CA ARG A 81 53.15 -44.25 2.64
C ARG A 81 51.73 -43.87 3.04
N THR A 82 51.43 -42.58 3.13
CA THR A 82 50.06 -42.10 3.13
C THR A 82 49.63 -41.91 1.68
N GLU A 83 48.80 -42.84 1.19
CA GLU A 83 47.95 -42.61 0.03
C GLU A 83 47.10 -41.35 0.27
N THR A 84 47.59 -40.21 -0.22
CA THR A 84 46.81 -38.97 -0.33
C THR A 84 46.37 -38.80 -1.78
N ALA A 85 45.69 -39.81 -2.30
CA ALA A 85 45.09 -39.79 -3.63
C ALA A 85 43.59 -40.04 -3.51
N ARG A 86 42.80 -39.08 -2.98
CA ARG A 86 41.35 -39.07 -3.26
C ARG A 86 40.49 -37.83 -2.96
N LEU A 87 41.06 -36.63 -2.76
CA LEU A 87 40.23 -35.42 -2.68
C LEU A 87 40.89 -34.21 -3.37
N ALA A 88 41.46 -34.42 -4.57
CA ALA A 88 41.68 -33.30 -5.48
C ALA A 88 40.33 -32.98 -6.14
N LEU A 89 39.48 -32.20 -5.45
CA LEU A 89 38.44 -31.45 -6.16
C LEU A 89 39.17 -30.67 -7.27
N PRO A 90 38.80 -30.77 -8.56
CA PRO A 90 39.41 -29.97 -9.60
C PRO A 90 39.37 -28.50 -9.17
N ALA A 91 40.48 -27.77 -9.25
CA ALA A 91 40.54 -26.35 -8.91
C ALA A 91 39.44 -25.53 -9.61
N ALA A 92 38.95 -26.01 -10.77
CA ALA A 92 37.79 -25.48 -11.48
C ALA A 92 36.47 -25.52 -10.68
N LEU A 93 36.22 -26.56 -9.87
CA LEU A 93 35.04 -26.63 -9.00
C LEU A 93 35.14 -25.68 -7.81
N LEU A 94 36.32 -25.52 -7.23
CA LEU A 94 36.55 -24.53 -6.17
C LEU A 94 36.46 -23.10 -6.70
N SER A 95 36.97 -22.85 -7.91
CA SER A 95 36.88 -21.56 -8.60
C SER A 95 35.45 -21.20 -9.04
N ARG A 96 34.64 -22.19 -9.45
CA ARG A 96 33.19 -21.98 -9.70
C ARG A 96 32.42 -21.68 -8.42
N LYS A 97 32.77 -22.34 -7.30
CA LYS A 97 32.15 -22.09 -6.00
C LYS A 97 32.50 -20.70 -5.47
N SER A 98 33.74 -20.23 -5.63
CA SER A 98 34.14 -18.88 -5.23
C SER A 98 33.54 -17.78 -6.12
N ALA A 99 33.43 -18.01 -7.43
CA ALA A 99 32.71 -17.10 -8.33
C ALA A 99 31.21 -17.01 -8.00
N SER A 100 30.58 -18.14 -7.63
CA SER A 100 29.19 -18.20 -7.19
C SER A 100 28.94 -17.56 -5.81
N MET A 101 29.94 -17.47 -4.93
CA MET A 101 29.81 -16.80 -3.63
C MET A 101 30.00 -15.27 -3.70
N ASN A 102 30.53 -14.75 -4.81
CA ASN A 102 30.75 -13.31 -5.03
C ASN A 102 29.79 -12.69 -6.06
N ALA A 103 28.93 -13.48 -6.70
CA ALA A 103 27.87 -12.94 -7.53
C ALA A 103 26.82 -12.25 -6.63
N PRO A 104 26.34 -11.04 -6.98
CA PRO A 104 25.21 -10.44 -6.29
C PRO A 104 24.04 -11.42 -6.28
N VAL A 105 23.48 -11.69 -5.10
CA VAL A 105 22.25 -12.50 -5.01
C VAL A 105 21.17 -11.76 -5.80
N PRO A 106 20.59 -12.37 -6.84
CA PRO A 106 19.57 -11.71 -7.65
C PRO A 106 18.35 -11.37 -6.79
N ASN A 107 17.75 -10.20 -7.01
CA ASN A 107 16.57 -9.76 -6.28
C ASN A 107 15.40 -10.74 -6.55
N PRO A 108 14.93 -11.51 -5.54
CA PRO A 108 13.88 -12.52 -5.75
C PRO A 108 12.58 -11.94 -6.32
N LEU A 109 12.24 -10.70 -6.00
CA LEU A 109 11.03 -10.04 -6.50
C LEU A 109 11.12 -9.77 -8.01
N LEU A 110 12.31 -9.39 -8.49
CA LEU A 110 12.55 -9.23 -9.92
C LEU A 110 12.58 -10.57 -10.65
N GLU A 111 13.00 -11.66 -9.99
CA GLU A 111 12.90 -13.01 -10.57
C GLU A 111 11.44 -13.47 -10.70
N LEU A 112 10.59 -13.21 -9.71
CA LEU A 112 9.14 -13.49 -9.80
C LEU A 112 8.49 -12.77 -10.99
N ARG A 113 8.87 -11.50 -11.21
CA ARG A 113 8.36 -10.73 -12.35
C ARG A 113 8.68 -11.35 -13.71
N LYS A 114 9.84 -12.01 -13.85
CA LYS A 114 10.20 -12.72 -15.09
C LYS A 114 9.32 -13.95 -15.34
N LEU A 115 8.70 -14.50 -14.29
CA LEU A 115 7.74 -15.58 -14.38
C LEU A 115 6.31 -15.09 -14.69
N GLY A 116 6.10 -13.78 -14.79
CA GLY A 116 4.80 -13.18 -15.06
C GLY A 116 4.00 -12.82 -13.81
N GLU A 117 4.60 -12.90 -12.61
CA GLU A 117 3.94 -12.57 -11.35
C GLU A 117 4.19 -11.12 -10.94
N SER A 118 3.12 -10.40 -10.61
CA SER A 118 3.18 -9.01 -10.16
C SER A 118 3.24 -8.92 -8.64
N VAL A 119 4.28 -8.26 -8.12
CA VAL A 119 4.46 -8.08 -6.66
C VAL A 119 3.77 -6.80 -6.21
N TRP A 120 2.88 -6.91 -5.24
CA TRP A 120 2.16 -5.77 -4.66
C TRP A 120 2.59 -5.54 -3.22
N LEU A 121 2.62 -4.27 -2.82
CA LEU A 121 2.92 -3.86 -1.46
C LEU A 121 1.64 -3.75 -0.64
N ASP A 122 1.53 -4.52 0.46
CA ASP A 122 0.39 -4.46 1.38
C ASP A 122 0.61 -3.50 2.54
N ASP A 123 0.95 -2.25 2.21
CA ASP A 123 1.16 -1.17 3.17
C ASP A 123 1.07 0.20 2.49
N ILE A 124 0.69 1.23 3.26
CA ILE A 124 0.78 2.63 2.86
C ILE A 124 0.94 3.55 4.08
N SER A 125 1.87 4.49 4.00
CA SER A 125 2.05 5.58 4.97
C SER A 125 2.37 6.88 4.26
N ARG A 126 2.07 8.01 4.89
CA ARG A 126 2.39 9.32 4.32
C ARG A 126 3.91 9.53 4.24
N ARG A 127 4.65 9.08 5.24
CA ARG A 127 6.11 9.08 5.26
C ARG A 127 6.71 8.40 4.04
N MET A 128 6.28 7.18 3.70
CA MET A 128 6.91 6.43 2.60
C MET A 128 6.69 7.08 1.22
N LEU A 129 5.62 7.87 1.09
CA LEU A 129 5.32 8.66 -0.09
C LEU A 129 6.23 9.89 -0.17
N GLN A 130 6.45 10.55 0.97
CA GLN A 130 7.21 11.80 1.05
C GLN A 130 8.73 11.59 1.07
N ASP A 131 9.21 10.54 1.73
CA ASP A 131 10.65 10.23 1.82
C ASP A 131 11.19 9.42 0.63
N GLY A 132 10.33 9.13 -0.35
CA GLY A 132 10.67 8.42 -1.58
C GLY A 132 10.84 6.90 -1.41
N SER A 133 10.52 6.34 -0.25
CA SER A 133 10.60 4.89 -0.02
C SER A 133 9.75 4.10 -1.00
N LEU A 134 8.50 4.52 -1.28
CA LEU A 134 7.65 3.83 -2.27
C LEU A 134 8.25 3.92 -3.68
N ALA A 135 8.74 5.10 -4.08
CA ALA A 135 9.37 5.28 -5.39
C ALA A 135 10.61 4.39 -5.55
N ARG A 136 11.38 4.18 -4.47
CA ARG A 136 12.51 3.25 -4.45
C ARG A 136 12.04 1.80 -4.60
N LEU A 137 11.03 1.36 -3.86
CA LEU A 137 10.47 0.00 -3.99
C LEU A 137 9.98 -0.29 -5.41
N ILE A 138 9.31 0.68 -6.06
CA ILE A 138 8.88 0.55 -7.45
C ILE A 138 10.10 0.39 -8.39
N ARG A 139 11.13 1.21 -8.21
CA ARG A 139 12.31 1.24 -9.10
C ARG A 139 13.27 0.07 -8.91
N GLU A 140 13.52 -0.33 -7.67
CA GLU A 140 14.58 -1.28 -7.29
C GLU A 140 14.04 -2.69 -7.08
N ASP A 141 12.83 -2.82 -6.53
CA ASP A 141 12.20 -4.10 -6.20
C ASP A 141 11.08 -4.50 -7.17
N GLY A 142 10.72 -3.59 -8.10
CA GLY A 142 9.72 -3.87 -9.12
C GLY A 142 8.30 -3.98 -8.58
N VAL A 143 8.01 -3.35 -7.43
CA VAL A 143 6.65 -3.25 -6.89
C VAL A 143 5.70 -2.71 -7.96
N ALA A 144 4.67 -3.49 -8.25
CA ALA A 144 3.76 -3.31 -9.35
C ALA A 144 2.38 -2.78 -8.95
N GLY A 145 2.10 -2.71 -7.65
CA GLY A 145 0.85 -2.16 -7.13
C GLY A 145 0.91 -2.06 -5.62
N LEU A 146 -0.15 -1.52 -5.02
CA LEU A 146 -0.28 -1.51 -3.58
C LEU A 146 -1.71 -1.77 -3.11
N THR A 147 -1.81 -2.40 -1.95
CA THR A 147 -3.06 -2.56 -1.23
C THR A 147 -3.11 -1.73 0.03
N SER A 148 -4.29 -1.17 0.28
CA SER A 148 -4.63 -0.55 1.55
C SER A 148 -5.88 -1.21 2.13
N ASN A 149 -6.03 -1.05 3.44
CA ASN A 149 -7.22 -1.43 4.18
C ASN A 149 -7.36 -0.48 5.39
N PRO A 150 -8.51 -0.46 6.07
CA PRO A 150 -8.72 0.44 7.20
C PRO A 150 -7.72 0.24 8.34
N ALA A 151 -7.22 -0.98 8.57
CA ALA A 151 -6.25 -1.27 9.63
C ALA A 151 -4.86 -0.71 9.30
N ILE A 152 -4.41 -0.80 8.05
CA ILE A 152 -3.17 -0.19 7.55
C ILE A 152 -3.21 1.33 7.77
N PHE A 153 -4.30 1.99 7.39
CA PHE A 153 -4.44 3.43 7.60
C PHE A 153 -4.54 3.81 9.08
N ALA A 154 -5.26 3.05 9.90
CA ALA A 154 -5.29 3.28 11.33
C ALA A 154 -3.89 3.22 11.92
N HIS A 155 -3.10 2.21 11.56
CA HIS A 155 -1.72 2.07 12.00
C HIS A 155 -0.85 3.25 11.53
N SER A 156 -0.91 3.61 10.26
CA SER A 156 -0.07 4.68 9.71
C SER A 156 -0.46 6.05 10.28
N MET A 157 -1.75 6.38 10.35
CA MET A 157 -2.22 7.66 10.93
C MET A 157 -1.88 7.83 12.41
N MET A 158 -1.79 6.73 13.17
CA MET A 158 -1.43 6.77 14.59
C MET A 158 0.07 6.84 14.85
N SER A 159 0.89 6.25 13.97
CA SER A 159 2.34 6.09 14.20
C SER A 159 3.20 7.08 13.42
N ASP A 160 2.66 7.67 12.36
CA ASP A 160 3.40 8.56 11.46
C ASP A 160 3.09 10.04 11.76
N SER A 161 4.11 10.78 12.18
CA SER A 161 4.00 12.20 12.52
C SER A 161 3.65 13.09 11.32
N HIS A 162 3.80 12.62 10.09
CA HIS A 162 3.45 13.38 8.88
C HIS A 162 1.94 13.61 8.75
N TYR A 163 1.10 12.92 9.51
CA TYR A 163 -0.35 13.18 9.56
C TYR A 163 -0.76 14.28 10.53
N ALA A 164 0.10 14.69 11.46
CA ALA A 164 -0.29 15.63 12.53
C ALA A 164 -0.76 16.99 11.98
N GLN A 165 0.00 17.57 11.04
CA GLN A 165 -0.34 18.86 10.44
C GLN A 165 -1.56 18.79 9.51
N PRO A 166 -1.69 17.80 8.59
CA PRO A 166 -2.90 17.60 7.80
C PRO A 166 -4.16 17.39 8.64
N ILE A 167 -4.08 16.59 9.72
CA ILE A 167 -5.19 16.40 10.66
C ILE A 167 -5.59 17.75 11.27
N ALA A 168 -4.63 18.51 11.81
CA ALA A 168 -4.91 19.81 12.43
C ALA A 168 -5.57 20.81 11.46
N GLN A 169 -5.23 20.74 10.17
CA GLN A 169 -5.83 21.59 9.12
C GLN A 169 -7.24 21.20 8.73
N LEU A 170 -7.56 19.89 8.76
CA LEU A 170 -8.86 19.38 8.36
C LEU A 170 -9.89 19.40 9.50
N LEU A 171 -9.44 19.29 10.76
CA LEU A 171 -10.34 19.26 11.93
C LEU A 171 -11.37 20.42 11.98
N PRO A 172 -11.06 21.67 11.60
CA PRO A 172 -12.04 22.76 11.64
C PRO A 172 -13.15 22.67 10.59
N THR A 173 -12.95 21.92 9.51
CA THR A 173 -13.87 21.89 8.34
C THR A 173 -14.53 20.53 8.12
N ILE A 174 -13.98 19.47 8.69
CA ILE A 174 -14.49 18.11 8.60
C ILE A 174 -15.68 17.87 9.54
N SER A 175 -16.66 17.11 9.06
CA SER A 175 -17.89 16.78 9.79
C SER A 175 -17.83 15.51 10.64
N SER A 176 -16.87 14.60 10.40
CA SER A 176 -16.76 13.33 11.12
C SER A 176 -15.37 12.70 11.03
N SER A 177 -15.05 11.75 11.93
CA SER A 177 -13.81 10.97 11.86
C SER A 177 -13.69 10.13 10.58
N ILE A 178 -14.81 9.61 10.06
CA ILE A 178 -14.85 8.89 8.79
C ILE A 178 -14.49 9.82 7.63
N ALA A 179 -15.05 11.04 7.61
CA ALA A 179 -14.71 12.01 6.58
C ALA A 179 -13.23 12.42 6.67
N LEU A 180 -12.67 12.58 7.87
CA LEU A 180 -11.24 12.85 8.06
C LEU A 180 -10.38 11.73 7.48
N TYR A 181 -10.69 10.48 7.87
CA TYR A 181 -10.00 9.28 7.40
C TYR A 181 -10.01 9.23 5.87
N GLU A 182 -11.19 9.40 5.25
CA GLU A 182 -11.30 9.28 3.80
C GLU A 182 -10.56 10.38 3.05
N GLU A 183 -10.57 11.63 3.53
CA GLU A 183 -9.79 12.70 2.91
C GLU A 183 -8.29 12.39 2.93
N LEU A 184 -7.76 11.97 4.08
CA LEU A 184 -6.35 11.61 4.22
C LEU A 184 -5.98 10.39 3.37
N ALA A 185 -6.80 9.34 3.43
CA ALA A 185 -6.56 8.11 2.67
C ALA A 185 -6.61 8.34 1.14
N ILE A 186 -7.57 9.14 0.66
CA ILE A 186 -7.69 9.48 -0.76
C ILE A 186 -6.50 10.34 -1.22
N GLU A 187 -6.03 11.26 -0.39
CA GLU A 187 -4.82 12.05 -0.67
C GLU A 187 -3.60 11.14 -0.86
N ASP A 188 -3.37 10.22 0.07
CA ASP A 188 -2.22 9.31 0.02
C ASP A 188 -2.33 8.34 -1.18
N LEU A 189 -3.52 7.82 -1.47
CA LEU A 189 -3.77 6.96 -2.64
C LEU A 189 -3.58 7.71 -3.96
N ARG A 190 -3.93 9.00 -4.05
CA ARG A 190 -3.65 9.82 -5.24
C ARG A 190 -2.15 10.00 -5.45
N ALA A 191 -1.40 10.26 -4.39
CA ALA A 191 0.06 10.38 -4.48
C ALA A 191 0.70 9.05 -4.91
N ALA A 192 0.26 7.93 -4.33
CA ALA A 192 0.77 6.62 -4.68
C ALA A 192 0.39 6.20 -6.12
N ALA A 193 -0.84 6.47 -6.53
CA ALA A 193 -1.30 6.22 -7.90
C ALA A 193 -0.51 7.02 -8.94
N ALA A 194 -0.11 8.25 -8.61
CA ALA A 194 0.74 9.07 -9.48
C ALA A 194 2.13 8.44 -9.66
N LEU A 195 2.71 7.86 -8.61
CA LEU A 195 4.00 7.16 -8.68
C LEU A 195 3.91 5.88 -9.52
N LEU A 196 2.79 5.15 -9.42
CA LEU A 196 2.56 3.90 -10.16
C LEU A 196 2.03 4.10 -11.58
N ARG A 197 1.60 5.32 -11.94
CA ARG A 197 0.99 5.63 -13.23
C ARG A 197 1.84 5.23 -14.45
N PRO A 198 3.18 5.46 -14.48
CA PRO A 198 4.00 5.05 -15.61
C PRO A 198 3.95 3.55 -15.88
N LEU A 199 3.89 2.73 -14.82
CA LEU A 199 3.78 1.28 -14.95
C LEU A 199 2.40 0.87 -15.45
N HIS A 200 1.35 1.49 -14.93
CA HIS A 200 -0.02 1.27 -15.39
C HIS A 200 -0.16 1.55 -16.89
N ASP A 201 0.37 2.67 -17.36
CA ASP A 201 0.30 3.03 -18.77
C ASP A 201 1.16 2.08 -19.64
N ALA A 202 2.36 1.70 -19.18
CA ALA A 202 3.24 0.78 -19.90
C ALA A 202 2.68 -0.65 -20.02
N THR A 203 1.85 -1.08 -19.06
CA THR A 203 1.24 -2.42 -19.01
C THR A 203 -0.20 -2.42 -19.52
N SER A 204 -0.68 -1.30 -20.08
CA SER A 204 -2.08 -1.15 -20.52
C SER A 204 -3.10 -1.50 -19.43
N GLY A 205 -2.78 -1.15 -18.18
CA GLY A 205 -3.63 -1.39 -17.01
C GLY A 205 -3.47 -2.75 -16.32
N GLY A 206 -2.52 -3.58 -16.76
CA GLY A 206 -2.22 -4.85 -16.08
C GLY A 206 -1.58 -4.67 -14.70
N ASP A 207 -0.80 -3.61 -14.52
CA ASP A 207 -0.11 -3.25 -13.27
C ASP A 207 -0.32 -1.77 -12.94
N GLY A 208 0.42 -1.27 -11.95
CA GLY A 208 0.44 0.12 -11.52
C GLY A 208 -0.81 0.53 -10.75
N LEU A 209 -1.45 -0.41 -10.06
CA LEU A 209 -2.74 -0.24 -9.41
C LEU A 209 -2.61 0.11 -7.93
N VAL A 210 -3.53 0.92 -7.43
CA VAL A 210 -3.71 1.16 -5.99
C VAL A 210 -5.11 0.73 -5.58
N SER A 211 -5.29 0.21 -4.38
CA SER A 211 -6.62 -0.20 -3.92
C SER A 211 -7.05 0.48 -2.62
N MET A 212 -8.35 0.77 -2.54
CA MET A 212 -9.04 1.26 -1.36
C MET A 212 -10.18 0.31 -1.03
N GLU A 213 -10.44 0.04 0.24
CA GLU A 213 -11.52 -0.84 0.67
C GLU A 213 -12.76 -0.05 1.10
N VAL A 214 -13.94 -0.61 0.85
CA VAL A 214 -15.19 -0.11 1.45
C VAL A 214 -15.18 -0.31 2.96
N ALA A 215 -16.05 0.40 3.69
CA ALA A 215 -16.14 0.24 5.13
C ALA A 215 -16.48 -1.22 5.54
N PRO A 216 -15.74 -1.83 6.49
CA PRO A 216 -15.91 -3.25 6.84
C PRO A 216 -17.30 -3.63 7.36
N HIS A 217 -18.04 -2.68 7.96
CA HIS A 217 -19.39 -2.93 8.45
C HIS A 217 -20.42 -3.14 7.33
N LEU A 218 -20.06 -2.81 6.08
CA LEU A 218 -20.88 -3.06 4.89
C LEU A 218 -20.63 -4.45 4.28
N ALA A 219 -19.72 -5.25 4.85
CA ALA A 219 -19.36 -6.56 4.29
C ALA A 219 -20.56 -7.48 4.04
N TYR A 220 -21.65 -7.34 4.82
CA TYR A 220 -22.87 -8.12 4.66
C TYR A 220 -24.06 -7.33 4.11
N ASP A 221 -23.82 -6.12 3.62
CA ASP A 221 -24.79 -5.25 2.94
C ASP A 221 -24.32 -5.02 1.50
N GLY A 222 -24.75 -5.88 0.57
CA GLY A 222 -24.40 -5.80 -0.85
C GLY A 222 -24.73 -4.46 -1.49
N PRO A 223 -26.01 -3.99 -1.41
CA PRO A 223 -26.39 -2.67 -1.91
C PRO A 223 -25.59 -1.53 -1.29
N GLY A 224 -25.33 -1.57 0.02
CA GLY A 224 -24.50 -0.58 0.72
C GLY A 224 -23.05 -0.58 0.23
N SER A 225 -22.43 -1.76 0.12
CA SER A 225 -21.08 -1.94 -0.40
C SER A 225 -20.94 -1.41 -1.83
N PHE A 226 -21.91 -1.71 -2.71
CA PHE A 226 -21.90 -1.20 -4.08
C PHE A 226 -22.02 0.32 -4.14
N ALA A 227 -22.97 0.90 -3.39
CA ALA A 227 -23.17 2.34 -3.34
C ALA A 227 -21.93 3.07 -2.80
N GLU A 228 -21.29 2.51 -1.76
CA GLU A 228 -20.04 3.07 -1.23
C GLU A 228 -18.89 2.94 -2.22
N ALA A 229 -18.76 1.79 -2.89
CA ALA A 229 -17.73 1.59 -3.90
C ALA A 229 -17.85 2.60 -5.04
N GLN A 230 -19.05 2.85 -5.54
CA GLN A 230 -19.30 3.88 -6.56
C GLN A 230 -18.93 5.28 -6.05
N ARG A 231 -19.29 5.62 -4.80
CA ARG A 231 -18.95 6.92 -4.20
C ARG A 231 -17.43 7.10 -4.07
N LEU A 232 -16.73 6.09 -3.57
CA LEU A 232 -15.27 6.12 -3.42
C LEU A 232 -14.58 6.21 -4.78
N TRP A 233 -15.03 5.44 -5.77
CA TRP A 233 -14.53 5.51 -7.15
C TRP A 233 -14.63 6.92 -7.73
N GLN A 234 -15.80 7.55 -7.57
CA GLN A 234 -16.05 8.92 -8.03
C GLN A 234 -15.25 9.97 -7.28
N ARG A 235 -14.82 9.71 -6.04
CA ARG A 235 -13.96 10.60 -5.27
C ARG A 235 -12.49 10.43 -5.62
N LEU A 236 -12.01 9.20 -5.81
CA LEU A 236 -10.63 8.93 -6.23
C LEU A 236 -10.36 9.57 -7.60
N ARG A 237 -11.21 9.29 -8.59
CA ARG A 237 -11.05 9.75 -10.00
C ARG A 237 -9.68 9.40 -10.58
N LEU A 238 -9.20 8.20 -10.29
CA LEU A 238 -7.93 7.68 -10.76
C LEU A 238 -8.18 6.54 -11.73
N PRO A 239 -7.52 6.50 -12.90
CA PRO A 239 -7.68 5.41 -13.86
C PRO A 239 -7.10 4.08 -13.34
N ASN A 240 -6.16 4.16 -12.41
CA ASN A 240 -5.43 3.04 -11.83
C ASN A 240 -5.79 2.78 -10.35
N ALA A 241 -7.01 3.13 -9.96
CA ALA A 241 -7.55 2.72 -8.67
C ALA A 241 -8.30 1.39 -8.81
N LEU A 242 -8.47 0.71 -7.68
CA LEU A 242 -9.42 -0.38 -7.48
C LEU A 242 -10.19 -0.12 -6.19
N ILE A 243 -11.47 -0.47 -6.17
CA ILE A 243 -12.23 -0.56 -4.92
C ILE A 243 -12.33 -2.02 -4.52
N LYS A 244 -11.84 -2.33 -3.32
CA LYS A 244 -11.96 -3.64 -2.70
C LYS A 244 -13.32 -3.77 -2.04
N ILE A 245 -14.05 -4.80 -2.44
CA ILE A 245 -15.32 -5.22 -1.84
C ILE A 245 -15.06 -6.59 -1.19
N PRO A 246 -15.49 -6.82 0.08
CA PRO A 246 -15.36 -8.11 0.72
C PRO A 246 -16.04 -9.24 -0.08
N GLY A 247 -15.38 -10.38 -0.21
CA GLY A 247 -15.89 -11.55 -0.95
C GLY A 247 -16.94 -12.37 -0.19
N THR A 248 -17.96 -11.71 0.39
CA THR A 248 -19.08 -12.38 1.07
C THR A 248 -20.19 -12.72 0.07
N GLU A 249 -21.06 -13.69 0.40
CA GLU A 249 -22.18 -14.06 -0.47
C GLU A 249 -23.11 -12.88 -0.77
N THR A 250 -23.38 -12.05 0.22
CA THR A 250 -24.23 -10.85 0.11
C THR A 250 -23.62 -9.75 -0.76
N ALA A 251 -22.29 -9.75 -0.92
CA ALA A 251 -21.61 -8.83 -1.82
C ALA A 251 -21.59 -9.33 -3.28
N LEU A 252 -22.19 -10.49 -3.57
CA LEU A 252 -22.36 -11.02 -4.93
C LEU A 252 -23.84 -11.01 -5.35
N PRO A 253 -24.21 -10.64 -6.60
CA PRO A 253 -23.41 -10.04 -7.66
C PRO A 253 -23.56 -8.52 -7.62
N VAL A 254 -22.57 -7.80 -7.09
CA VAL A 254 -22.46 -6.34 -7.31
C VAL A 254 -21.89 -6.05 -8.69
#